data_AF-X0Y863-F1
#
_entry.id   AF-X0Y863-F1
#
_cell.length_a   1.000
_cell.length_b   1.000
_cell.length_c   1.000
_cell.angle_alpha   90.00
_cell.angle_beta   90.00
_cell.angle_gamma   90.00
#
_symmetry.space_group_name_H-M   'P 1'
#
loop_
_entity.id
_entity.type
_entity.pdbx_description
1 polymer ?
#
loop_
_entity_poly.entity_id
_entity_poly.type
_entity_poly.pdbx_seq_one_letter_code
_entity_poly.pdbx_strand_id
1 'polypeptide(L)' 'MGRIRGKNPVKEVPRPDHFLDWLQCLRTRNTPNASIDAGYQHAVACIMAMQSYDTGRRKIYDHERREIREG' A
#
# COMPACT_ATOMS: atom_id res chain seq x y z
N MET A 1 -21.82 -9.14 8.35
CA MET A 1 -21.72 -8.09 7.30
C MET A 1 -20.98 -6.89 7.90
N GLY A 2 -19.91 -6.41 7.27
CA GLY A 2 -19.15 -5.25 7.75
C GLY A 2 -19.97 -3.96 7.62
N ARG A 3 -20.10 -3.19 8.69
CA ARG A 3 -20.85 -1.92 8.72
C ARG A 3 -19.85 -0.77 8.65
N ILE A 4 -19.94 0.09 7.63
CA ILE A 4 -19.07 1.27 7.51
C ILE A 4 -19.36 2.21 8.70
N ARG A 5 -18.35 2.44 9.55
CA ARG A 5 -18.48 3.18 10.82
C ARG A 5 -18.44 4.71 10.65
N GLY A 6 -19.19 5.24 9.69
CA GLY A 6 -19.22 6.68 9.38
C GLY A 6 -17.98 7.19 8.63
N LYS A 7 -17.84 8.51 8.52
CA LYS A 7 -16.71 9.18 7.86
C LYS A 7 -15.65 9.56 8.91
N ASN A 8 -14.39 9.20 8.66
CA ASN A 8 -13.25 9.67 9.44
C ASN A 8 -12.33 10.50 8.53
N PRO A 9 -12.42 11.84 8.56
CA PRO A 9 -11.62 12.69 7.68
C PRO A 9 -10.14 12.59 8.07
N VAL A 10 -9.28 12.31 7.10
CA VAL A 10 -7.82 12.33 7.30
C VAL A 10 -7.36 13.79 7.25
N LYS A 11 -6.56 14.20 8.24
CA LYS A 11 -5.96 15.54 8.25
C LYS A 11 -5.08 15.69 7.00
N GLU A 12 -5.33 16.74 6.23
CA GLU A 12 -4.51 17.06 5.08
C GLU A 12 -3.10 17.42 5.52
N VAL A 13 -2.12 16.89 4.80
CA VAL A 13 -0.70 17.18 5.02
C VAL A 13 -0.24 17.95 3.79
N PRO A 14 0.18 19.22 3.93
CA PRO A 14 0.68 20.00 2.81
C PRO A 14 1.87 19.31 2.15
N ARG A 15 1.77 19.08 0.85
CA ARG A 15 2.82 18.45 0.04
C ARG A 15 2.67 18.89 -1.42
N PRO A 16 3.75 18.88 -2.23
CA PRO A 16 3.65 19.07 -3.66
C PRO A 16 2.76 17.99 -4.31
N ASP A 17 2.24 18.29 -5.50
CA ASP A 17 1.56 17.29 -6.33
C ASP A 17 2.47 16.09 -6.58
N HIS A 18 1.88 14.91 -6.69
CA HIS A 18 2.62 13.63 -6.72
C HIS A 18 3.81 13.61 -7.70
N PHE A 19 3.60 14.09 -8.92
CA PHE A 19 4.64 14.11 -9.96
C PHE A 19 5.74 15.14 -9.66
N LEU A 20 5.37 16.27 -9.06
CA LEU A 20 6.30 17.32 -8.66
C LEU A 20 7.15 16.88 -7.47
N ASP A 21 6.54 16.23 -6.47
CA ASP A 21 7.24 15.60 -5.33
C ASP A 21 8.29 14.60 -5.82
N TRP A 22 7.90 13.71 -6.75
CA TRP A 22 8.82 12.75 -7.36
C TRP A 22 10.00 13.43 -8.08
N LEU A 23 9.72 14.43 -8.91
CA LEU A 23 10.75 15.14 -9.66
C LEU A 23 11.71 15.91 -8.74
N GLN A 24 11.19 16.54 -7.68
CA GLN A 24 12.01 17.23 -6.68
C GLN A 24 12.91 16.23 -5.95
N CYS A 25 12.35 15.12 -5.47
CA CYS A 25 13.09 14.07 -4.79
C CYS A 25 14.19 13.46 -5.67
N LEU A 26 13.94 13.27 -6.97
CA LEU A 26 14.94 12.81 -7.93
C LEU A 26 16.16 13.74 -7.99
N ARG A 27 15.93 15.06 -7.99
CA ARG A 27 16.99 16.08 -8.08
C ARG A 27 17.75 16.24 -6.77
N THR A 28 17.06 16.17 -5.64
CA THR A 28 17.65 16.35 -4.31
C THR A 28 18.16 15.07 -3.68
N ARG A 29 17.87 13.91 -4.30
CA ARG A 29 18.14 12.56 -3.75
C ARG A 29 17.41 12.29 -2.43
N ASN A 30 16.23 12.86 -2.27
CA ASN A 30 15.34 12.53 -1.16
C ASN A 30 14.41 11.36 -1.50
N THR A 31 13.79 10.76 -0.49
CA THR A 31 12.75 9.76 -0.68
C THR A 31 11.41 10.43 -0.99
N PRO A 32 10.69 10.04 -2.05
CA PRO A 32 9.38 10.60 -2.37
C PRO A 32 8.31 10.16 -1.36
N ASN A 33 7.22 10.91 -1.26
CA ASN A 33 6.08 10.58 -0.39
C ASN A 33 5.44 9.23 -0.79
N ALA A 34 5.51 8.87 -2.07
CA ALA A 34 5.13 7.55 -2.58
C ALA A 34 6.39 6.74 -2.93
N SER A 35 7.06 6.21 -1.91
CA SER A 35 8.26 5.38 -2.08
C SER A 35 7.94 4.00 -2.66
N ILE A 36 8.98 3.30 -3.14
CA ILE A 36 8.85 1.94 -3.68
C ILE A 36 8.33 0.95 -2.63
N ASP A 37 8.66 1.14 -1.35
CA ASP A 37 8.19 0.26 -0.27
C ASP A 37 6.68 0.34 -0.10
N ALA A 38 6.10 1.55 -0.19
CA ALA A 38 4.65 1.73 -0.17
C ALA A 38 4.00 1.07 -1.40
N GLY A 39 4.61 1.21 -2.59
CA GLY A 39 4.17 0.53 -3.81
C GLY A 39 4.19 -1.01 -3.68
N TYR A 40 5.26 -1.55 -3.08
CA TYR A 40 5.40 -2.97 -2.81
C TYR A 40 4.30 -3.48 -1.86
N GLN A 41 4.07 -2.78 -0.74
CA GLN A 41 3.03 -3.14 0.21
C GLN A 41 1.62 -3.13 -0.41
N HIS A 42 1.33 -2.15 -1.26
CA HIS A 42 0.07 -2.11 -2.03
C HIS A 42 -0.05 -3.32 -2.97
N ALA A 43 1.00 -3.65 -3.71
CA ALA A 43 0.99 -4.79 -4.63
C ALA A 43 0.76 -6.12 -3.87
N VAL A 44 1.44 -6.33 -2.74
CA VAL A 44 1.24 -7.50 -1.86
C VAL A 44 -0.22 -7.61 -1.44
N ALA A 45 -0.83 -6.52 -0.95
CA ALA A 45 -2.22 -6.52 -0.53
C ALA A 45 -3.19 -6.86 -1.68
N CYS A 46 -2.96 -6.30 -2.88
CA CYS A 46 -3.75 -6.63 -4.07
C CYS A 46 -3.63 -8.11 -4.46
N ILE A 47 -2.42 -8.68 -4.43
CA ILE A 47 -2.19 -10.09 -4.76
C ILE A 47 -2.86 -11.00 -3.70
N MET A 48 -2.74 -10.68 -2.42
CA MET A 48 -3.41 -11.42 -1.34
C MET A 48 -4.93 -11.43 -1.53
N ALA A 49 -5.52 -10.29 -1.87
CA ALA A 49 -6.95 -10.18 -2.12
C ALA A 49 -7.39 -11.06 -3.29
N MET A 50 -6.66 -11.01 -4.41
CA MET A 50 -6.94 -11.84 -5.59
C MET A 50 -6.82 -13.33 -5.28
N GLN A 51 -5.71 -13.75 -4.65
CA GLN A 51 -5.52 -15.15 -4.27
C GLN A 51 -6.58 -15.63 -3.27
N SER A 52 -7.02 -14.78 -2.35
CA SER A 52 -8.07 -15.12 -1.39
C SER A 52 -9.43 -15.28 -2.08
N TYR A 53 -9.70 -14.45 -3.09
CA TYR A 53 -10.91 -14.55 -3.91
C TYR A 53 -10.92 -15.85 -4.72
N ASP A 54 -9.83 -16.15 -5.43
CA ASP A 54 -9.73 -17.32 -6.30
C ASP A 54 -9.83 -18.64 -5.52
N THR A 55 -9.19 -18.73 -4.35
CA THR A 55 -9.16 -19.98 -3.58
C THR A 55 -10.24 -20.08 -2.51
N GLY A 56 -10.94 -18.99 -2.19
CA GLY A 56 -11.86 -18.93 -1.05
C GLY A 56 -11.19 -19.14 0.32
N ARG A 57 -9.85 -18.98 0.40
CA ARG A 57 -9.05 -19.20 1.63
C ARG A 57 -8.38 -17.90 2.04
N ARG A 58 -8.33 -17.63 3.34
CA ARG A 58 -7.60 -16.47 3.90
C ARG A 58 -6.13 -16.52 3.49
N LYS A 59 -5.58 -15.38 3.09
CA LYS A 59 -4.15 -15.20 2.83
C LYS A 59 -3.51 -14.32 3.90
N ILE A 60 -2.27 -14.63 4.24
CA ILE A 60 -1.39 -13.86 5.12
C ILE A 60 -0.06 -13.58 4.40
N TYR A 61 0.63 -12.52 4.78
CA TYR A 61 1.93 -12.17 4.23
C TYR A 61 3.02 -12.33 5.30
N ASP A 62 4.03 -13.15 4.98
CA ASP A 62 5.25 -13.33 5.75
C ASP A 62 6.28 -12.31 5.27
N HIS A 63 6.53 -11.28 6.07
CA HIS A 63 7.43 -10.18 5.69
C HIS A 63 8.91 -10.60 5.71
N GLU A 64 9.31 -11.54 6.56
CA GLU A 64 10.70 -12.00 6.65
C GLU A 64 11.06 -12.80 5.40
N ARG A 65 10.15 -13.67 4.96
CA ARG A 65 10.36 -14.54 3.79
C ARG A 65 9.89 -13.91 2.48
N ARG A 66 9.12 -12.82 2.56
CA ARG A 66 8.48 -12.14 1.43
C ARG A 66 7.54 -13.05 0.64
N GLU A 67 6.75 -13.83 1.38
CA GLU A 67 5.85 -14.83 0.80
C GLU A 67 4.39 -14.58 1.21
N ILE A 68 3.47 -14.85 0.28
CA ILE A 68 2.04 -14.92 0.58
C ILE A 68 1.69 -16.39 0.83
N ARG A 69 1.04 -16.67 1.95
CA ARG A 69 0.67 -18.01 2.38
C ARG A 69 -0.78 -18.06 2.81
N GLU A 70 -1.31 -19.26 2.91
CA GLU A 70 -2.60 -19.46 3.57
C GLU A 70 -2.49 -19.18 5.06
N GLY A 71 -3.55 -18.63 5.67
CA GLY A 71 -3.56 -18.30 7.10
C GLY A 71 -4.89 -18.53 7.79
#